data_AF-A0A1X7SZM3-F1
#
_entry.id   AF-A0A1X7SZM3-F1
#
_cell.length_a   1.000
_cell.length_b   1.000
_cell.length_c   1.000
_cell.angle_alpha   90.00
_cell.angle_beta   90.00
_cell.angle_gamma   90.00
#
_symmetry.space_group_name_H-M   'P 1'
#
loop_
_entity.id
_entity.type
_entity.pdbx_description
1 polymer ?
#
loop_
_entity_poly.entity_id
_entity_poly.type
_entity_poly.pdbx_seq_one_letter_code
_entity_poly.pdbx_strand_id
1 'polypeptide(L)'
;MHNNHIAYLGYVLKTRFQYRDNFRISLKISLTVILQRGVLGKVEQYYVKKEYQMRGAPHYHILLWIENAPVVGVNPPEEVCSFIQDRITCHIPDSNTSPDLYFLVTKYQMHKCSKYCKQNIKVGKTYVSRCRFDFPRPVQDSICINDVENSLKSCNKIYYLK
;
A
#
# COMPACT_ATOMS: atom_id res chain seq x y z
N MET A 1 0.51 8.78 -32.27
CA MET A 1 1.52 9.04 -31.22
C MET A 1 0.88 8.67 -29.89
N HIS A 2 1.05 7.42 -29.45
CA HIS A 2 0.51 6.95 -28.17
C HIS A 2 1.60 7.07 -27.12
N ASN A 3 1.53 8.17 -26.37
CA ASN A 3 2.36 8.42 -25.21
C ASN A 3 1.87 7.57 -24.04
N ASN A 4 2.34 6.32 -24.00
CA ASN A 4 2.11 5.40 -22.88
C ASN A 4 3.01 5.82 -21.69
N HIS A 5 2.57 6.82 -20.93
CA HIS A 5 3.25 7.21 -19.70
C HIS A 5 2.64 6.48 -18.51
N ILE A 6 3.46 5.60 -17.92
CA ILE A 6 3.10 4.70 -16.82
C ILE A 6 3.06 5.51 -15.53
N ALA A 7 1.88 5.71 -14.94
CA ALA A 7 1.76 6.10 -13.54
C ALA A 7 2.08 4.88 -12.66
N TYR A 8 3.26 4.86 -12.04
CA TYR A 8 3.64 3.84 -11.05
C TYR A 8 2.88 4.09 -9.73
N LEU A 9 1.60 3.75 -9.69
CA LEU A 9 0.89 3.55 -8.43
C LEU A 9 1.18 2.12 -7.95
N GLY A 10 2.38 1.93 -7.42
CA GLY A 10 2.80 0.67 -6.82
C GLY A 10 2.05 0.40 -5.51
N TYR A 11 0.76 0.05 -5.59
CA TYR A 11 0.03 -0.45 -4.42
C TYR A 11 0.39 -1.90 -4.16
N VAL A 12 1.21 -2.10 -3.13
CA VAL A 12 1.38 -3.41 -2.48
C VAL A 12 0.11 -3.68 -1.68
N LEU A 13 -0.91 -4.30 -2.29
CA LEU A 13 -2.01 -4.90 -1.53
C LEU A 13 -1.46 -6.10 -0.77
N LYS A 14 -0.89 -5.83 0.41
CA LYS A 14 -0.38 -6.85 1.33
C LYS A 14 -1.53 -7.41 2.17
N THR A 15 -2.47 -8.09 1.54
CA THR A 15 -3.50 -8.85 2.24
C THR A 15 -2.90 -10.12 2.82
N ARG A 16 -2.50 -10.07 4.09
CA ARG A 16 -2.04 -11.25 4.84
C ARG A 16 -3.25 -12.04 5.33
N PHE A 17 -3.99 -12.67 4.43
CA PHE A 17 -5.03 -13.65 4.79
C PHE A 17 -4.38 -15.04 4.90
N GLN A 18 -4.23 -15.52 6.12
CA GLN A 18 -3.59 -16.78 6.43
C GLN A 18 -4.59 -17.95 6.31
N TYR A 19 -5.27 -18.11 5.18
CA TYR A 19 -6.00 -19.34 4.82
C TYR A 19 -6.06 -19.45 3.29
N ARG A 20 -5.52 -20.55 2.74
CA ARG A 20 -5.20 -20.76 1.31
C ARG A 20 -6.38 -20.59 0.33
N ASP A 21 -7.63 -20.73 0.77
CA ASP A 21 -8.81 -20.69 -0.11
C ASP A 21 -9.47 -19.30 -0.20
N ASN A 22 -9.33 -18.44 0.81
CA ASN A 22 -9.97 -17.12 0.86
C ASN A 22 -9.27 -16.06 -0.01
N PHE A 23 -8.01 -16.29 -0.38
CA PHE A 23 -7.22 -15.31 -1.12
C PHE A 23 -7.76 -15.07 -2.54
N ARG A 24 -8.15 -16.13 -3.25
CA ARG A 24 -8.70 -16.04 -4.61
C ARG A 24 -10.03 -15.29 -4.63
N ILE A 25 -10.87 -15.50 -3.63
CA ILE A 25 -12.17 -14.85 -3.49
C ILE A 25 -11.98 -13.37 -3.18
N SER A 26 -11.10 -13.04 -2.21
CA SER A 26 -10.81 -11.66 -1.85
C SER A 26 -10.24 -10.86 -3.03
N LEU A 27 -9.30 -11.42 -3.81
CA LEU A 27 -8.75 -10.74 -4.98
C LEU A 27 -9.81 -10.50 -6.07
N LYS A 28 -10.67 -11.50 -6.33
CA LYS A 28 -11.77 -11.34 -7.28
C LYS A 28 -12.72 -10.22 -6.85
N ILE A 29 -13.13 -10.21 -5.58
CA ILE A 29 -14.01 -9.14 -5.05
C ILE A 29 -13.35 -7.78 -5.19
N SER A 30 -12.07 -7.65 -4.83
CA SER A 30 -11.33 -6.39 -4.96
C SER A 30 -11.25 -5.92 -6.42
N LEU A 31 -10.90 -6.80 -7.37
CA LEU A 31 -10.86 -6.47 -8.79
C LEU A 31 -12.24 -6.09 -9.34
N THR A 32 -13.29 -6.80 -8.95
CA THR A 32 -14.68 -6.47 -9.34
C THR A 32 -15.06 -5.08 -8.85
N VAL A 33 -14.77 -4.75 -7.58
CA VAL A 33 -15.09 -3.42 -7.03
C VAL A 33 -14.28 -2.33 -7.74
N ILE A 34 -12.97 -2.55 -7.96
CA ILE A 34 -12.11 -1.57 -8.64
C ILE A 34 -12.54 -1.35 -10.09
N LEU A 35 -12.70 -2.42 -10.87
CA LEU A 35 -12.92 -2.35 -12.31
C LEU A 35 -14.38 -2.07 -12.68
N GLN A 36 -15.34 -2.66 -11.97
CA GLN A 36 -16.76 -2.54 -12.34
C GLN A 36 -17.47 -1.40 -11.61
N ARG A 37 -17.15 -1.17 -10.34
CA ARG A 37 -17.76 -0.07 -9.57
C ARG A 37 -17.01 1.24 -9.71
N GLY A 38 -15.84 1.23 -10.36
CA GLY A 38 -15.07 2.44 -10.67
C GLY A 38 -14.66 3.23 -9.42
N VAL A 39 -14.44 2.56 -8.29
CA VAL A 39 -14.15 3.24 -7.01
C VAL A 39 -12.86 4.05 -7.02
N LEU A 40 -11.95 3.75 -7.96
CA LEU A 40 -10.72 4.53 -8.19
C LEU A 40 -10.80 5.40 -9.47
N GLY A 41 -11.95 5.45 -10.13
CA GLY A 41 -12.13 6.01 -11.47
C GLY A 41 -12.30 4.93 -12.55
N LYS A 42 -12.55 5.36 -13.80
CA LYS A 42 -12.70 4.47 -14.94
C LYS A 42 -11.34 3.90 -15.32
N VAL A 43 -11.19 2.58 -15.27
CA VAL A 43 -9.96 1.89 -15.62
C VAL A 43 -9.99 1.53 -17.10
N GLU A 44 -9.08 2.08 -17.90
CA GLU A 44 -8.95 1.77 -19.33
C GLU A 44 -8.17 0.47 -19.54
N GLN A 45 -7.11 0.28 -18.76
CA GLN A 45 -6.24 -0.89 -18.83
C GLN A 45 -5.80 -1.30 -17.42
N TYR A 46 -5.49 -2.58 -17.24
CA TYR A 46 -4.92 -3.08 -16.00
C TYR A 46 -3.99 -4.25 -16.26
N TYR A 47 -3.04 -4.45 -15.34
CA TYR A 47 -2.11 -5.58 -15.36
C TYR A 47 -2.00 -6.18 -13.97
N VAL A 48 -2.05 -7.51 -13.88
CA VAL A 48 -1.94 -8.24 -12.61
C VAL A 48 -0.86 -9.30 -12.72
N LYS A 49 0.11 -9.24 -11.81
CA LYS A 49 1.16 -10.26 -11.68
C LYS A 49 1.09 -10.92 -10.31
N LYS A 50 1.08 -12.26 -10.31
CA LYS A 50 1.19 -13.06 -9.10
C LYS A 50 2.65 -13.45 -8.86
N GLU A 51 3.15 -13.17 -7.67
CA GLU A 51 4.49 -13.56 -7.20
C GLU A 51 4.39 -14.37 -5.92
N TYR A 52 5.27 -15.35 -5.75
CA TYR A 52 5.36 -16.11 -4.50
C TYR A 52 6.54 -15.59 -3.69
N GLN A 53 6.26 -14.98 -2.54
CA GLN A 53 7.33 -14.60 -1.62
C GLN A 53 7.93 -15.87 -0.99
N MET A 54 9.18 -15.80 -0.51
CA MET A 54 9.90 -16.91 0.16
C MET A 54 9.16 -17.56 1.35
N ARG A 55 8.01 -17.00 1.77
CA ARG A 55 7.15 -17.49 2.85
C ARG A 55 5.85 -18.12 2.35
N GLY A 56 5.75 -18.46 1.05
CA GLY A 56 4.68 -19.26 0.46
C GLY A 56 3.32 -18.57 0.25
N ALA A 57 3.14 -17.36 0.78
CA ALA A 57 1.94 -16.57 0.53
C ALA A 57 2.02 -15.90 -0.85
N PRO A 58 0.96 -15.98 -1.67
CA PRO A 58 0.93 -15.28 -2.94
C PRO A 58 0.81 -13.77 -2.71
N HIS A 59 1.60 -13.01 -3.46
CA HIS A 59 1.59 -11.56 -3.50
C HIS A 59 1.17 -11.12 -4.91
N TYR A 60 0.32 -10.09 -4.99
CA TYR A 60 -0.18 -9.60 -6.27
C TYR A 60 0.24 -8.16 -6.48
N HIS A 61 0.92 -7.93 -7.59
CA HIS A 61 1.18 -6.60 -8.10
C HIS A 61 0.06 -6.26 -9.09
N ILE A 62 -0.64 -5.16 -8.84
CA ILE A 62 -1.73 -4.67 -9.69
C ILE A 62 -1.33 -3.29 -10.20
N LEU A 63 -1.35 -3.11 -11.51
CA LEU A 63 -1.20 -1.81 -12.18
C LEU A 63 -2.52 -1.44 -12.82
N LEU A 64 -2.94 -0.18 -12.65
CA LEU A 64 -4.21 0.35 -13.13
C LEU A 64 -3.92 1.62 -13.94
N TRP A 65 -4.44 1.69 -15.15
CA TRP A 65 -4.45 2.90 -15.97
C TRP A 65 -5.84 3.51 -15.87
N ILE A 66 -5.94 4.63 -15.16
CA ILE A 66 -7.19 5.32 -14.89
C ILE A 66 -7.34 6.46 -15.90
N GLU A 67 -8.50 6.55 -16.54
CA GLU A 67 -8.85 7.61 -17.49
C GLU A 67 -8.68 8.99 -16.82
N ASN A 68 -8.01 9.92 -17.51
CA ASN A 68 -7.73 11.28 -17.04
C ASN A 68 -6.95 11.39 -15.72
N ALA A 69 -6.20 10.35 -15.33
CA ALA A 69 -5.32 10.46 -14.17
C ALA A 69 -4.12 11.38 -14.46
N PRO A 70 -3.73 12.27 -13.52
CA PRO A 70 -2.58 13.14 -13.69
C PRO A 70 -1.28 12.33 -13.66
N VAL A 71 -0.29 12.78 -14.42
CA VAL A 71 0.99 12.09 -14.61
C VAL A 71 2.08 12.75 -13.77
N VAL A 72 2.74 11.95 -12.92
CA VAL A 72 3.89 12.39 -12.11
C VAL A 72 5.00 12.93 -13.01
N GLY A 73 5.47 14.14 -12.74
CA GLY A 73 6.54 14.81 -13.51
C GLY A 73 6.06 15.50 -14.79
N VAL A 74 4.76 15.42 -15.13
CA VAL A 74 4.15 16.16 -16.25
C VAL A 74 3.12 17.15 -15.72
N ASN A 75 2.19 16.68 -14.87
CA ASN A 75 1.20 17.52 -14.20
C ASN A 75 1.78 18.18 -12.94
N PRO A 76 1.20 19.31 -12.48
CA PRO A 76 1.55 19.92 -11.20
C PRO A 76 1.45 18.92 -10.03
N PRO A 77 2.42 18.90 -9.11
CA PRO A 77 2.42 17.98 -7.97
C PRO A 77 1.13 18.05 -7.14
N GLU A 78 0.52 19.23 -7.01
CA GLU A 78 -0.71 19.46 -6.27
C GLU A 78 -1.90 18.69 -6.88
N GLU A 79 -1.98 18.66 -8.21
CA GLU A 79 -3.01 17.92 -8.95
C GLU A 79 -2.86 16.40 -8.71
N VAL A 80 -1.63 15.90 -8.80
CA VAL A 80 -1.30 14.49 -8.55
C VAL A 80 -1.63 14.11 -7.10
N CYS A 81 -1.20 14.93 -6.14
CA CYS A 81 -1.46 14.72 -4.72
C CYS A 81 -2.95 14.68 -4.41
N SER A 82 -3.72 15.64 -4.94
CA SER A 82 -5.17 15.71 -4.77
C SER A 82 -5.87 14.47 -5.34
N PHE A 83 -5.50 14.06 -6.56
CA PHE A 83 -6.04 12.87 -7.20
C PHE A 83 -5.82 11.59 -6.37
N ILE A 84 -4.63 11.45 -5.77
CA ILE A 84 -4.31 10.31 -4.90
C ILE A 84 -5.10 10.36 -3.60
N GLN A 85 -5.12 11.52 -2.91
CA GLN A 85 -5.78 11.67 -1.61
C GLN A 85 -7.29 11.43 -1.67
N ASP A 86 -7.94 11.88 -2.74
CA ASP A 86 -9.38 11.69 -2.97
C ASP A 86 -9.78 10.21 -3.05
N ARG A 87 -8.89 9.36 -3.57
CA ARG A 87 -9.17 7.93 -3.79
C ARG A 87 -8.58 7.03 -2.73
N ILE A 88 -7.48 7.45 -2.10
CA ILE A 88 -6.63 6.58 -1.28
C ILE A 88 -6.19 7.33 -0.04
N THR A 89 -6.61 6.81 1.11
CA THR A 89 -6.34 7.39 2.41
C THR A 89 -5.88 6.34 3.41
N CYS A 90 -4.98 6.76 4.29
CA CYS A 90 -4.58 6.01 5.48
C CYS A 90 -5.25 6.56 6.75
N HIS A 91 -6.18 7.51 6.61
CA HIS A 91 -6.89 8.11 7.73
C HIS A 91 -7.75 7.07 8.44
N ILE A 92 -7.74 7.10 9.77
CA ILE A 92 -8.61 6.24 10.58
C ILE A 92 -10.00 6.90 10.57
N PRO A 93 -11.06 6.22 10.09
CA PRO A 93 -12.41 6.78 10.06
C PRO A 93 -12.89 7.23 11.44
N ASP A 94 -13.81 8.20 11.52
CA ASP A 94 -14.41 8.57 12.80
C ASP A 94 -15.42 7.52 13.27
N SER A 95 -15.33 7.13 14.55
CA SER A 95 -16.15 6.06 15.13
C SER A 95 -17.62 6.42 15.29
N ASN A 96 -17.97 7.71 15.29
CA ASN A 96 -19.35 8.17 15.44
C ASN A 96 -20.06 8.25 14.08
N THR A 97 -19.35 8.71 13.05
CA THR A 97 -19.89 8.88 11.68
C THR A 97 -19.87 7.60 10.86
N SER A 98 -18.89 6.72 11.08
CA SER A 98 -18.72 5.48 10.30
C SER A 98 -18.21 4.34 11.18
N PRO A 99 -19.01 3.87 12.15
CA PRO A 99 -18.60 2.88 13.15
C PRO A 99 -18.12 1.56 12.53
N ASP A 100 -18.79 1.07 11.48
CA ASP A 100 -18.42 -0.19 10.82
C ASP A 100 -17.07 -0.08 10.11
N LEU A 101 -16.84 1.02 9.38
CA LEU A 101 -15.57 1.24 8.70
C LEU A 101 -14.43 1.43 9.70
N TYR A 102 -14.67 2.20 10.76
CA TYR A 102 -13.73 2.34 11.88
C TYR A 102 -13.35 0.99 12.47
N PHE A 103 -14.33 0.12 12.75
CA PHE A 103 -14.10 -1.23 13.26
C PHE A 103 -13.25 -2.07 12.29
N LEU A 104 -13.59 -2.07 10.99
CA LEU A 104 -12.84 -2.84 9.99
C LEU A 104 -11.39 -2.37 9.86
N VAL A 105 -11.18 -1.05 9.77
CA VAL A 105 -9.83 -0.44 9.65
C VAL A 105 -9.00 -0.74 10.89
N THR A 106 -9.52 -0.45 12.08
CA THR A 106 -8.78 -0.66 13.34
C THR A 106 -8.53 -2.13 13.65
N LYS A 107 -9.42 -3.04 13.22
CA LYS A 107 -9.26 -4.47 13.43
C LYS A 107 -8.25 -5.10 12.48
N TYR A 108 -8.28 -4.76 11.19
CA TYR A 108 -7.57 -5.48 10.15
C TYR A 108 -6.38 -4.73 9.54
N GLN A 109 -6.35 -3.40 9.58
CA GLN A 109 -5.28 -2.59 8.99
C GLN A 109 -4.28 -2.04 10.01
N MET A 110 -4.58 -2.10 11.30
CA MET A 110 -3.63 -1.70 12.35
C MET A 110 -2.69 -2.83 12.76
N HIS A 111 -1.42 -2.48 12.95
CA HIS A 111 -0.42 -3.41 13.45
C HIS A 111 -0.66 -3.78 14.92
N LYS A 112 -0.81 -5.08 15.18
CA LYS A 112 -0.80 -5.64 16.54
C LYS A 112 0.49 -6.43 16.75
N CYS A 113 1.25 -6.08 17.78
CA CYS A 113 2.50 -6.76 18.09
C CYS A 113 2.24 -8.24 18.40
N SER A 114 2.90 -9.13 17.67
CA SER A 114 2.95 -10.56 17.96
C SER A 114 4.29 -10.91 18.61
N LYS A 115 4.43 -12.14 19.11
CA LYS A 115 5.71 -12.67 19.64
C LYS A 115 6.86 -12.55 18.63
N TYR A 116 6.56 -12.57 17.33
CA TYR A 116 7.56 -12.46 16.27
C TYR A 116 8.21 -11.07 16.18
N CYS A 117 7.45 -10.01 16.44
CA CYS A 117 7.93 -8.63 16.30
C CYS A 117 8.14 -7.93 17.64
N LYS A 118 7.55 -8.41 18.74
CA LYS A 118 7.77 -7.84 20.08
C LYS A 118 9.16 -8.24 20.59
N GLN A 119 10.00 -7.27 20.89
CA GLN A 119 11.38 -7.48 21.32
C GLN A 119 11.70 -6.62 22.54
N ASN A 120 12.41 -7.18 23.52
CA ASN A 120 12.90 -6.43 24.67
C ASN A 120 14.30 -5.90 24.34
N ILE A 121 14.44 -4.57 24.34
CA ILE A 121 15.70 -3.88 24.02
C ILE A 121 16.23 -3.25 25.30
N LYS A 122 17.52 -3.41 25.56
CA LYS A 122 18.19 -2.77 26.69
C LYS A 122 18.46 -1.31 26.35
N VAL A 123 17.98 -0.39 27.18
CA VAL A 123 18.22 1.06 27.07
C VAL A 123 18.82 1.52 28.39
N GLY A 124 20.15 1.71 28.42
CA GLY A 124 20.88 1.98 29.66
C GLY A 124 20.79 0.82 30.65
N LYS A 125 20.21 1.07 31.83
CA LYS A 125 20.01 0.06 32.89
C LYS A 125 18.63 -0.62 32.84
N THR A 126 17.73 -0.22 31.94
CA THR A 126 16.36 -0.75 31.85
C THR A 126 16.12 -1.51 30.56
N TYR A 127 15.07 -2.35 30.53
CA TYR A 127 14.60 -3.02 29.33
C TYR A 127 13.26 -2.44 28.90
N VAL A 128 13.12 -2.16 27.61
CA VAL A 128 11.88 -1.65 27.02
C VAL A 128 11.41 -2.63 25.96
N SER A 129 10.13 -3.00 26.03
CA SER A 129 9.48 -3.78 24.97
C SER A 129 9.15 -2.86 23.79
N ARG A 130 9.71 -3.13 22.62
CA ARG A 130 9.43 -2.41 21.37
C ARG A 130 9.11 -3.37 20.22
N CYS A 131 8.44 -2.86 19.19
CA CYS A 131 8.27 -3.60 17.95
C CYS A 131 9.57 -3.53 17.13
N ARG A 132 10.10 -4.68 16.70
CA ARG A 132 11.26 -4.81 15.80
C ARG A 132 11.11 -4.02 14.49
N PHE A 133 9.88 -3.70 14.09
CA PHE A 133 9.57 -2.96 12.87
C PHE A 133 9.20 -1.49 13.13
N ASP A 134 9.42 -1.01 14.36
CA ASP A 134 9.15 0.36 14.79
C ASP A 134 7.70 0.81 14.56
N PHE A 135 6.76 -0.10 14.83
CA PHE A 135 5.34 0.26 14.91
C PHE A 135 4.96 0.77 16.32
N PRO A 136 4.06 1.76 16.42
CA PRO A 136 3.47 2.52 15.31
C PRO A 136 4.52 3.45 14.66
N ARG A 137 4.43 3.61 13.34
CA ARG A 137 5.29 4.54 12.60
C ARG A 137 4.82 5.98 12.87
N PRO A 138 5.72 6.98 12.81
CA PRO A 138 5.30 8.38 12.87
C PRO A 138 4.29 8.67 11.77
N VAL A 139 3.27 9.45 12.12
CA VAL A 139 2.26 9.92 11.16
C VAL A 139 2.86 11.06 10.34
N GLN A 140 2.50 11.12 9.06
CA GLN A 140 2.76 12.26 8.21
C GLN A 140 1.42 12.93 7.90
N ASP A 141 1.35 14.25 8.10
CA ASP A 141 0.13 15.02 7.91
C ASP A 141 -0.11 15.36 6.42
N SER A 142 0.92 15.24 5.59
CA SER A 142 0.86 15.52 4.16
C SER A 142 1.44 14.37 3.33
N ILE A 143 0.93 14.23 2.11
CA ILE A 143 1.50 13.32 1.12
C ILE A 143 2.84 13.87 0.63
N CYS A 144 3.82 12.98 0.49
CA CYS A 144 5.11 13.29 -0.13
C CYS A 144 5.26 12.40 -1.37
N ILE A 145 5.49 13.03 -2.52
CA ILE A 145 5.79 12.35 -3.78
C ILE A 145 7.26 12.62 -4.09
N ASN A 146 8.05 11.55 -4.19
CA ASN A 146 9.40 11.64 -4.72
C ASN A 146 9.33 11.83 -6.24
N ASP A 147 10.27 12.58 -6.81
CA ASP A 147 10.41 12.64 -8.25
C ASP A 147 10.68 11.24 -8.85
N VAL A 148 10.38 11.11 -10.14
CA VAL A 148 10.48 9.83 -10.86
C VAL A 148 11.92 9.30 -10.81
N GLU A 149 12.92 10.18 -10.96
CA GLU A 149 14.32 9.79 -10.99
C GLU A 149 14.78 9.21 -9.64
N ASN A 150 14.45 9.86 -8.53
CA ASN A 150 14.75 9.40 -7.19
C ASN A 150 13.97 8.14 -6.80
N SER A 151 12.77 7.96 -7.35
CA SER A 151 11.98 6.74 -7.18
C SER A 151 12.60 5.53 -7.91
N LEU A 152 13.32 5.77 -9.02
CA LEU A 152 14.04 4.75 -9.77
C LEU A 152 15.39 4.36 -9.14
N LYS A 153 15.94 5.18 -8.23
CA LYS A 153 17.26 4.97 -7.58
C LYS A 153 17.33 3.82 -6.55
N SER A 154 16.38 2.87 -6.56
CA SER A 154 16.54 1.61 -5.83
C SER A 154 17.73 0.76 -6.33
N CYS A 155 18.33 1.14 -7.46
CA CYS A 155 19.47 0.49 -8.11
C CYS A 155 20.81 0.54 -7.35
N ASN A 156 20.93 1.27 -6.23
CA ASN A 156 22.18 1.32 -5.45
C ASN A 156 22.28 0.28 -4.31
N LYS A 157 21.43 -0.75 -4.29
CA LYS A 157 21.67 -1.92 -3.43
C LYS A 157 22.56 -2.92 -4.16
N ILE A 158 23.88 -2.77 -3.98
CA ILE A 158 24.83 -3.83 -4.25
C ILE A 158 24.54 -4.96 -3.26
N TYR A 159 23.90 -6.03 -3.73
CA TYR A 159 23.78 -7.26 -2.96
C TYR A 159 25.10 -8.02 -3.10
N TYR A 160 25.94 -7.97 -2.06
CA TYR A 160 27.03 -8.92 -1.94
C TYR A 160 26.41 -10.29 -1.63
N LEU A 161 26.30 -11.13 -2.66
CA LEU A 161 26.06 -12.55 -2.46
C LEU A 161 27.34 -13.14 -1.85
N LYS A 162 27.21 -13.70 -0.65
CA LYS A 162 28.21 -14.61 -0.08
C LYS A 162 28.06 -15.98 -0.71
#